data_AF-A0A2S5A425-F1
#
_entry.id   AF-A0A2S5A425-F1
#
_cell.length_a   1.000
_cell.length_b   1.000
_cell.length_c   1.000
_cell.angle_alpha   90.00
_cell.angle_beta   90.00
_cell.angle_gamma   90.00
#
_symmetry.space_group_name_H-M   'P 1'
#
loop_
_entity.id
_entity.type
_entity.pdbx_description
1 polymer ?
#
loop_
_entity_poly.entity_id
_entity_poly.type
_entity_poly.pdbx_seq_one_letter_code
_entity_poly.pdbx_strand_id
1 'polypeptide(L)'
;MKKILLSALMLGALSTVAFAQSKDVEPKEGRGWYIKGGASYFITVTPVEFPNVGTLQPRISTGSLILTVVNGTNTLKEVLSTDKTITGSFGQGYRFNATPGYSFNKHIALEVGLHFFHSDTHQMAMKTLTDDVTPAQAGTTALSIDATGRVYAFDISPNLVFKLPLNNGFEPYSKVGVIVPIHGRLKISTDIYDRYGATTGGAIANLNLHREEEIEPRATIGFLGALGINYPVAKKVKAYAEVEYRNIAVSSKGKEVTAYSGTGVSRVNGQPVTLAYENLEQGEKFTDYKTSLNTSSNTEYTLGTTTRNPNFDKTKNAEDLRSYINIGGLGFSVGVKVNF
;
A
#
# COMPACT_ATOMS: atom_id res chain seq x y z
N MET A 1 19.33 10.62 3.73
CA MET A 1 19.12 10.55 2.26
C MET A 1 20.39 10.84 1.47
N LYS A 2 21.08 11.98 1.66
CA LYS A 2 22.33 12.31 0.91
C LYS A 2 23.42 11.22 0.96
N LYS A 3 23.68 10.60 2.11
CA LYS A 3 24.70 9.55 2.26
C LYS A 3 24.36 8.22 1.55
N ILE A 4 23.07 7.90 1.39
CA ILE A 4 22.58 6.67 0.72
C ILE A 4 22.60 6.86 -0.80
N LEU A 5 22.19 8.04 -1.28
CA LEU A 5 22.32 8.40 -2.69
C LEU A 5 23.79 8.41 -3.13
N LEU A 6 24.68 8.90 -2.26
CA LEU A 6 26.13 8.92 -2.52
C LEU A 6 26.75 7.52 -2.57
N SER A 7 26.25 6.57 -1.78
CA SER A 7 26.73 5.18 -1.81
C SER A 7 26.18 4.42 -3.03
N ALA A 8 24.93 4.69 -3.45
CA ALA A 8 24.40 4.18 -4.72
C ALA A 8 25.15 4.75 -5.94
N LEU A 9 25.51 6.04 -5.91
CA LEU A 9 26.35 6.68 -6.91
C LEU A 9 27.79 6.15 -6.90
N MET A 10 28.36 5.82 -5.74
CA MET A 10 29.68 5.18 -5.63
C MET A 10 29.67 3.75 -6.21
N LEU A 11 28.59 2.99 -6.01
CA LEU A 11 28.39 1.68 -6.64
C LEU A 11 28.25 1.80 -8.17
N GLY A 12 27.59 2.86 -8.66
CA GLY A 12 27.55 3.21 -10.08
C GLY A 12 28.89 3.71 -10.64
N ALA A 13 29.70 4.39 -9.84
CA ALA A 13 31.04 4.83 -10.26
C ALA A 13 32.00 3.64 -10.36
N LEU A 14 31.93 2.68 -9.43
CA LEU A 14 32.69 1.42 -9.50
C LEU A 14 32.36 0.59 -10.75
N SER A 15 31.12 0.65 -11.25
CA SER A 15 30.79 0.02 -12.54
C SER A 15 31.38 0.77 -13.73
N THR A 16 31.49 2.11 -13.69
CA THR A 16 32.15 2.90 -14.77
C THR A 16 33.66 2.70 -14.85
N VAL A 17 34.36 2.51 -13.71
CA VAL A 17 35.81 2.22 -13.72
C VAL A 17 36.09 0.84 -14.32
N ALA A 18 35.14 -0.11 -14.22
CA ALA A 18 35.24 -1.39 -14.91
C ALA A 18 35.12 -1.28 -16.46
N PHE A 19 34.62 -0.16 -17.01
CA PHE A 19 34.64 0.09 -18.46
C PHE A 19 36.02 0.52 -18.97
N ALA A 20 36.94 0.96 -18.09
CA ALA A 20 38.23 1.51 -18.51
C ALA A 20 39.38 0.49 -18.53
N GLN A 21 39.20 -0.75 -18.04
CA GLN A 21 40.32 -1.70 -17.81
C GLN A 21 40.30 -3.01 -18.61
N SER A 22 39.46 -3.19 -19.64
CA SER A 22 39.39 -4.51 -20.32
C SER A 22 39.48 -4.45 -21.86
N LYS A 23 40.49 -3.76 -22.41
CA LYS A 23 40.79 -3.90 -23.85
C LYS A 23 41.56 -5.18 -24.21
N ASP A 24 42.17 -5.90 -23.26
CA ASP A 24 43.07 -7.03 -23.57
C ASP A 24 42.84 -8.31 -22.74
N VAL A 25 41.60 -8.63 -22.35
CA VAL A 25 41.30 -9.90 -21.67
C VAL A 25 40.32 -10.69 -22.52
N GLU A 26 40.76 -11.84 -23.04
CA GLU A 26 39.89 -12.83 -23.68
C GLU A 26 38.60 -13.00 -22.85
N PRO A 27 37.41 -12.99 -23.48
CA PRO A 27 36.17 -13.14 -22.74
C PRO A 27 36.13 -14.53 -22.11
N LYS A 28 36.50 -14.61 -20.82
CA LYS A 28 36.33 -15.81 -20.01
C LYS A 28 34.86 -16.23 -20.09
N GLU A 29 34.64 -17.50 -20.40
CA GLU A 29 33.32 -18.08 -20.63
C GLU A 29 32.30 -17.65 -19.53
N GLY A 30 31.17 -17.07 -19.96
CA GLY A 30 30.10 -16.65 -19.07
C GLY A 30 30.27 -15.30 -18.36
N ARG A 31 31.34 -14.54 -18.66
CA ARG A 31 31.53 -13.16 -18.17
C ARG A 31 30.90 -12.14 -19.13
N GLY A 32 30.25 -11.11 -18.60
CA GLY A 32 29.70 -10.04 -19.43
C GLY A 32 28.47 -9.33 -18.86
N TRP A 33 28.12 -8.22 -19.50
CA TRP A 33 26.93 -7.43 -19.18
C TRP A 33 25.68 -8.05 -19.79
N TYR A 34 24.55 -7.88 -19.12
CA TYR A 34 23.25 -8.21 -19.65
C TYR A 34 22.18 -7.30 -19.06
N ILE A 35 21.02 -7.27 -19.71
CA ILE A 35 19.82 -6.63 -19.19
C ILE A 35 18.67 -7.63 -19.23
N LYS A 36 17.87 -7.67 -18.17
CA LYS A 36 16.58 -8.35 -18.16
C LYS A 36 15.46 -7.32 -18.19
N GLY A 37 14.39 -7.63 -18.91
CA GLY A 37 13.14 -6.87 -18.85
C GLY A 37 11.97 -7.84 -18.83
N GLY A 38 10.97 -7.55 -18.00
CA GLY A 38 9.80 -8.41 -17.90
C GLY A 38 8.69 -7.86 -17.01
N ALA A 39 7.69 -8.70 -16.81
CA ALA A 39 6.57 -8.43 -15.93
C ALA A 39 6.37 -9.59 -14.96
N SER A 40 5.81 -9.28 -13.80
CA SER A 40 5.50 -10.23 -12.75
C SER A 40 4.08 -10.01 -12.25
N TYR A 41 3.45 -11.09 -11.80
CA TYR A 41 2.24 -11.02 -10.99
C TYR A 41 2.49 -11.69 -9.65
N PHE A 42 2.14 -10.99 -8.58
CA PHE A 42 2.32 -11.43 -7.20
C PHE A 42 0.99 -11.85 -6.59
N ILE A 43 1.02 -12.94 -5.83
CA ILE A 43 -0.09 -13.40 -4.99
C ILE A 43 0.24 -13.25 -3.51
N THR A 44 -0.79 -13.08 -2.70
CA THR A 44 -0.68 -13.06 -1.24
C THR A 44 -0.40 -14.46 -0.71
N VAL A 45 0.65 -14.62 0.11
CA VAL A 45 0.99 -15.90 0.76
C VAL A 45 0.88 -15.83 2.29
N THR A 46 1.10 -14.65 2.87
CA THR A 46 0.97 -14.40 4.31
C THR A 46 -0.05 -13.29 4.54
N PRO A 47 -1.37 -13.59 4.56
CA PRO A 47 -2.38 -12.58 4.81
C PRO A 47 -2.25 -12.07 6.25
N VAL A 48 -2.29 -10.75 6.40
CA VAL A 48 -2.33 -10.04 7.69
C VAL A 48 -3.57 -9.16 7.73
N GLU A 49 -3.98 -8.74 8.91
CA GLU A 49 -5.02 -7.71 9.02
C GLU A 49 -4.49 -6.39 8.46
N PHE A 50 -5.34 -5.68 7.72
CA PHE A 50 -5.03 -4.33 7.26
C PHE A 50 -5.02 -3.35 8.44
N PRO A 51 -4.29 -2.22 8.36
CA PRO A 51 -4.41 -1.18 9.36
C PRO A 51 -5.80 -0.54 9.34
N ASN A 52 -6.20 0.06 10.46
CA ASN A 52 -7.45 0.80 10.55
C ASN A 52 -7.50 1.95 9.54
N VAL A 53 -8.71 2.22 9.04
CA VAL A 53 -9.01 3.41 8.21
C VAL A 53 -9.70 4.42 9.11
N GLY A 54 -8.92 5.34 9.68
CA GLY A 54 -9.39 6.23 10.74
C GLY A 54 -9.87 5.41 11.95
N THR A 55 -11.13 5.58 12.33
CA THR A 55 -11.75 4.83 13.45
C THR A 55 -12.27 3.45 13.04
N LEU A 56 -12.24 3.09 11.75
CA LEU A 56 -12.77 1.84 11.24
C LEU A 56 -11.72 0.73 11.32
N GLN A 57 -12.11 -0.37 11.96
CA GLN A 57 -11.31 -1.59 11.98
C GLN A 57 -11.37 -2.30 10.63
N PRO A 58 -10.39 -3.16 10.32
CA PRO A 58 -10.34 -3.91 9.07
C PRO A 58 -11.38 -5.05 9.05
N ARG A 59 -12.66 -4.69 9.00
CA ARG A 59 -13.79 -5.61 9.13
C ARG A 59 -14.87 -5.31 8.10
N ILE A 60 -15.63 -6.33 7.76
CA ILE A 60 -16.91 -6.24 7.06
C ILE A 60 -17.98 -6.45 8.11
N SER A 61 -18.68 -5.38 8.47
CA SER A 61 -19.76 -5.40 9.45
C SER A 61 -21.08 -5.07 8.77
N THR A 62 -22.06 -5.97 8.88
CA THR A 62 -23.42 -5.77 8.38
C THR A 62 -24.41 -5.91 9.53
N GLY A 63 -25.43 -5.06 9.58
CA GLY A 63 -26.44 -5.12 10.62
C GLY A 63 -27.59 -4.15 10.38
N SER A 64 -28.32 -3.86 11.47
CA SER A 64 -29.43 -2.90 11.47
C SER A 64 -29.24 -1.83 12.54
N LEU A 65 -29.79 -0.65 12.30
CA LEU A 65 -30.09 0.34 13.32
C LEU A 65 -31.47 0.04 13.90
N ILE A 66 -31.54 -0.04 15.23
CA ILE A 66 -32.80 -0.17 15.97
C ILE A 66 -32.96 0.97 16.96
N LEU A 67 -34.20 1.30 17.28
CA LEU A 67 -34.50 2.23 18.37
C LEU A 67 -34.50 1.45 19.69
N THR A 68 -33.74 1.93 20.68
CA THR A 68 -33.76 1.38 22.05
C THR A 68 -34.01 2.51 23.03
N VAL A 69 -34.85 2.27 24.04
CA VAL A 69 -35.08 3.22 25.13
C VAL A 69 -34.02 2.99 26.21
N VAL A 70 -33.15 3.98 26.44
CA VAL A 70 -32.18 3.98 27.53
C VAL A 70 -32.50 5.15 28.45
N ASN A 71 -32.83 4.88 29.72
CA ASN A 71 -33.21 5.89 30.71
C ASN A 71 -34.35 6.84 30.24
N GLY A 72 -35.37 6.29 29.57
CA GLY A 72 -36.51 7.07 29.06
C GLY A 72 -36.21 7.90 27.81
N THR A 73 -34.99 7.81 27.25
CA THR A 73 -34.59 8.49 26.01
C THR A 73 -34.48 7.47 24.88
N ASN A 74 -35.03 7.80 23.72
CA ASN A 74 -34.88 7.01 22.50
C ASN A 74 -33.46 7.17 21.95
N THR A 75 -32.71 6.08 21.92
CA THR A 75 -31.32 6.03 21.44
C THR A 75 -31.24 5.07 20.26
N LEU A 76 -30.55 5.47 19.19
CA LEU A 76 -30.22 4.58 18.09
C LEU A 76 -29.14 3.61 18.55
N LYS A 77 -29.40 2.30 18.39
CA LYS A 77 -28.45 1.24 18.70
C LYS A 77 -28.14 0.44 17.45
N GLU A 78 -26.86 0.21 17.21
CA GLU A 78 -26.40 -0.71 16.16
C GLU A 78 -26.54 -2.15 16.65
N VAL A 79 -27.14 -3.01 15.83
CA VAL A 79 -27.19 -4.46 16.04
C VAL A 79 -26.54 -5.11 14.84
N LEU A 80 -25.32 -5.63 15.04
CA LEU A 80 -24.58 -6.33 13.99
C LEU A 80 -25.13 -7.74 13.82
N SER A 81 -25.41 -8.11 12.56
CA SER A 81 -25.81 -9.45 12.15
C SER A 81 -24.62 -10.25 11.63
N THR A 82 -23.59 -9.58 11.11
CA THR A 82 -22.35 -10.21 10.65
C THR A 82 -21.19 -9.28 10.93
N ASP A 83 -20.08 -9.84 11.43
CA ASP A 83 -18.81 -9.14 11.57
C ASP A 83 -17.67 -10.08 11.17
N LYS A 84 -17.00 -9.76 10.07
CA LYS A 84 -15.95 -10.59 9.48
C LYS A 84 -14.66 -9.79 9.36
N THR A 85 -13.57 -10.32 9.88
CA THR A 85 -12.23 -9.75 9.69
C THR A 85 -11.82 -9.78 8.22
N ILE A 86 -11.24 -8.67 7.75
CA ILE A 86 -10.58 -8.56 6.46
C ILE A 86 -9.09 -8.81 6.65
N THR A 87 -8.56 -9.78 5.92
CA THR A 87 -7.13 -10.08 5.87
C THR A 87 -6.64 -10.05 4.43
N GLY A 88 -5.37 -9.69 4.25
CA GLY A 88 -4.75 -9.59 2.93
C GLY A 88 -3.30 -9.11 3.00
N SER A 89 -2.76 -8.76 1.85
CA SER A 89 -1.45 -8.14 1.71
C SER A 89 -1.50 -7.20 0.52
N PHE A 90 -0.95 -5.99 0.66
CA PHE A 90 -0.76 -5.11 -0.49
C PHE A 90 0.34 -5.59 -1.44
N GLY A 91 0.95 -6.75 -1.17
CA GLY A 91 1.93 -7.38 -2.04
C GLY A 91 1.35 -8.07 -3.27
N GLN A 92 0.03 -8.29 -3.35
CA GLN A 92 -0.61 -8.84 -4.55
C GLN A 92 -0.77 -7.78 -5.63
N GLY A 93 -0.47 -8.13 -6.88
CA GLY A 93 -0.63 -7.25 -8.05
C GLY A 93 0.50 -7.39 -9.07
N TYR A 94 0.60 -6.40 -9.96
CA TYR A 94 1.53 -6.41 -11.09
C TYR A 94 2.84 -5.68 -10.77
N ARG A 95 3.95 -6.20 -11.31
CA ARG A 95 5.26 -5.56 -11.24
C ARG A 95 5.95 -5.57 -12.58
N PHE A 96 6.40 -4.42 -13.05
CA PHE A 96 7.27 -4.32 -14.21
C PHE A 96 8.71 -4.17 -13.73
N ASN A 97 9.62 -4.89 -14.38
CA ASN A 97 11.02 -4.92 -13.97
C ASN A 97 11.98 -4.68 -15.14
N ALA A 98 13.03 -3.92 -14.86
CA ALA A 98 14.20 -3.76 -15.71
C ALA A 98 15.45 -3.98 -14.85
N THR A 99 16.30 -4.93 -15.23
CA THR A 99 17.40 -5.41 -14.38
C THR A 99 18.70 -5.46 -15.18
N PRO A 100 19.52 -4.40 -15.17
CA PRO A 100 20.92 -4.50 -15.55
C PRO A 100 21.66 -5.49 -14.64
N GLY A 101 22.56 -6.28 -15.22
CA GLY A 101 23.39 -7.21 -14.48
C GLY A 101 24.75 -7.44 -15.12
N TYR A 102 25.69 -7.87 -14.29
CA TYR A 102 27.04 -8.23 -14.69
C TYR A 102 27.37 -9.64 -14.20
N SER A 103 27.73 -10.50 -15.13
CA SER A 103 28.24 -11.84 -14.81
C SER A 103 29.74 -11.77 -14.60
N PHE A 104 30.21 -12.11 -13.40
CA PHE A 104 31.63 -12.19 -13.11
C PHE A 104 32.24 -13.47 -13.70
N ASN A 105 31.48 -14.55 -13.66
CA ASN A 105 31.82 -15.85 -14.21
C ASN A 105 30.55 -16.66 -14.52
N LYS A 106 30.73 -17.93 -14.90
CA LYS A 106 29.63 -18.87 -15.20
C LYS A 106 28.69 -19.18 -14.03
N HIS A 107 29.07 -18.87 -12.79
CA HIS A 107 28.32 -19.19 -11.56
C HIS A 107 27.76 -17.97 -10.84
N ILE A 108 28.38 -16.79 -10.96
CA ILE A 108 28.06 -15.64 -10.13
C ILE A 108 27.81 -14.41 -11.00
N ALA A 109 26.70 -13.73 -10.72
CA ALA A 109 26.39 -12.43 -11.29
C ALA A 109 25.83 -11.48 -10.23
N LEU A 110 25.98 -10.18 -10.48
CA LEU A 110 25.33 -9.12 -9.74
C LEU A 110 24.21 -8.54 -10.60
N GLU A 111 23.05 -8.31 -10.02
CA GLU A 111 21.90 -7.69 -10.68
C GLU A 111 21.41 -6.50 -9.85
N VAL A 112 20.97 -5.43 -10.52
CA VAL A 112 20.25 -4.32 -9.88
C VAL A 112 18.89 -4.22 -10.55
N GLY A 113 17.85 -4.68 -9.87
CA GLY A 113 16.48 -4.61 -10.36
C GLY A 113 15.89 -3.23 -10.12
N LEU A 114 15.25 -2.67 -11.14
CA LEU A 114 14.40 -1.48 -11.06
C LEU A 114 12.96 -1.94 -11.23
N HIS A 115 12.11 -1.64 -10.26
CA HIS A 115 10.76 -2.18 -10.19
C HIS A 115 9.72 -1.08 -10.09
N PHE A 116 8.69 -1.19 -10.92
CA PHE A 116 7.44 -0.44 -10.74
C PHE A 116 6.35 -1.41 -10.34
N PHE A 117 5.79 -1.23 -9.15
CA PHE A 117 4.79 -2.10 -8.56
C PHE A 117 3.45 -1.39 -8.46
N HIS A 118 2.39 -2.11 -8.82
CA HIS A 118 1.00 -1.69 -8.69
C HIS A 118 0.20 -2.82 -8.05
N SER A 119 -0.31 -2.61 -6.84
CA SER A 119 -1.10 -3.61 -6.16
C SER A 119 -2.49 -3.71 -6.75
N ASP A 120 -3.15 -4.84 -6.51
CA ASP A 120 -4.59 -4.92 -6.65
C ASP A 120 -5.28 -4.00 -5.62
N THR A 121 -6.53 -3.66 -5.91
CA THR A 121 -7.39 -2.96 -4.95
C THR A 121 -7.89 -3.95 -3.91
N HIS A 122 -7.71 -3.61 -2.63
CA HIS A 122 -8.19 -4.42 -1.52
C HIS A 122 -9.24 -3.67 -0.72
N GLN A 123 -10.28 -4.38 -0.29
CA GLN A 123 -11.17 -3.88 0.75
C GLN A 123 -10.35 -3.67 2.03
N MET A 124 -10.47 -2.51 2.66
CA MET A 124 -9.85 -2.22 3.94
C MET A 124 -10.87 -2.21 5.07
N ALA A 125 -12.04 -1.64 4.87
CA ALA A 125 -13.15 -1.68 5.83
C ALA A 125 -14.48 -1.58 5.08
N MET A 126 -15.52 -2.22 5.60
CA MET A 126 -16.88 -2.08 5.08
C MET A 126 -17.87 -2.12 6.24
N LYS A 127 -18.79 -1.16 6.29
CA LYS A 127 -19.87 -1.15 7.27
C LYS A 127 -21.19 -0.81 6.60
N THR A 128 -22.17 -1.70 6.67
CA THR A 128 -23.51 -1.45 6.13
C THR A 128 -24.55 -1.70 7.21
N LEU A 129 -25.35 -0.69 7.52
CA LEU A 129 -26.48 -0.80 8.43
C LEU A 129 -27.78 -0.49 7.71
N THR A 130 -28.77 -1.36 7.86
CA THR A 130 -30.15 -1.13 7.41
C THR A 130 -30.96 -0.39 8.47
N ASP A 131 -32.01 0.27 8.03
CA ASP A 131 -32.98 0.96 8.87
C ASP A 131 -34.05 -0.02 9.32
N ASP A 132 -34.13 -0.34 10.61
CA ASP A 132 -35.28 -1.00 11.23
C ASP A 132 -35.94 -0.08 12.27
N VAL A 133 -35.66 1.22 12.21
CA VAL A 133 -36.18 2.25 13.11
C VAL A 133 -37.52 2.76 12.60
N THR A 134 -37.59 3.07 11.30
CA THR A 134 -38.77 3.67 10.68
C THR A 134 -39.50 2.62 9.86
N PRO A 135 -40.78 2.27 10.17
CA PRO A 135 -41.50 1.22 9.44
C PRO A 135 -41.57 1.44 7.93
N ALA A 136 -41.67 2.69 7.48
CA ALA A 136 -41.69 3.05 6.06
C ALA A 136 -40.34 2.87 5.34
N GLN A 137 -39.26 2.68 6.09
CA GLN A 137 -37.89 2.57 5.60
C GLN A 137 -37.24 1.23 6.01
N ALA A 138 -38.03 0.32 6.60
CA ALA A 138 -37.58 -0.99 7.06
C ALA A 138 -36.76 -1.72 5.98
N GLY A 139 -35.56 -2.18 6.33
CA GLY A 139 -34.66 -2.90 5.41
C GLY A 139 -33.92 -2.04 4.38
N THR A 140 -34.12 -0.71 4.36
CA THR A 140 -33.35 0.18 3.46
C THR A 140 -32.00 0.57 4.08
N THR A 141 -30.97 0.85 3.28
CA THR A 141 -29.66 1.26 3.79
C THR A 141 -29.74 2.58 4.56
N ALA A 142 -29.34 2.59 5.82
CA ALA A 142 -29.25 3.78 6.67
C ALA A 142 -27.81 4.32 6.77
N LEU A 143 -26.83 3.43 6.79
CA LEU A 143 -25.40 3.74 6.78
C LEU A 143 -24.70 2.78 5.83
N SER A 144 -23.82 3.28 4.99
CA SER A 144 -22.87 2.50 4.21
C SER A 144 -21.53 3.21 4.23
N ILE A 145 -20.49 2.52 4.67
CA ILE A 145 -19.11 2.99 4.59
C ILE A 145 -18.31 1.92 3.86
N ASP A 146 -17.65 2.30 2.79
CA ASP A 146 -16.81 1.43 1.98
C ASP A 146 -15.43 2.07 1.87
N ALA A 147 -14.39 1.40 2.37
CA ALA A 147 -13.02 1.84 2.27
C ALA A 147 -12.18 0.81 1.51
N THR A 148 -11.54 1.23 0.42
CA THR A 148 -10.64 0.40 -0.40
C THR A 148 -9.25 1.01 -0.48
N GLY A 149 -8.23 0.16 -0.55
CA GLY A 149 -6.82 0.54 -0.57
C GLY A 149 -6.08 -0.01 -1.77
N ARG A 150 -5.13 0.76 -2.31
CA ARG A 150 -4.19 0.33 -3.36
C ARG A 150 -2.81 0.96 -3.17
N VAL A 151 -1.75 0.23 -3.49
CA VAL A 151 -0.36 0.66 -3.37
C VAL A 151 0.27 0.79 -4.74
N TYR A 152 1.02 1.87 -4.93
CA TYR A 152 1.98 2.00 -6.02
C TYR A 152 3.37 2.30 -5.45
N ALA A 153 4.39 1.68 -6.02
CA ALA A 153 5.75 1.83 -5.52
C ALA A 153 6.78 1.73 -6.65
N PHE A 154 7.87 2.48 -6.46
CA PHE A 154 9.11 2.34 -7.19
C PHE A 154 10.20 1.92 -6.22
N ASP A 155 10.81 0.77 -6.49
CA ASP A 155 11.86 0.20 -5.66
C ASP A 155 13.06 -0.29 -6.48
N ILE A 156 14.22 -0.32 -5.83
CA ILE A 156 15.43 -0.89 -6.40
C ILE A 156 15.81 -2.14 -5.60
N SER A 157 16.35 -3.16 -6.28
CA SER A 157 16.83 -4.35 -5.63
C SER A 157 18.22 -4.77 -6.10
N PRO A 158 19.30 -4.51 -5.33
CA PRO A 158 20.56 -5.20 -5.55
C PRO A 158 20.44 -6.69 -5.19
N ASN A 159 20.85 -7.56 -6.11
CA ASN A 159 20.73 -9.01 -5.99
C ASN A 159 22.05 -9.70 -6.35
N LEU A 160 22.38 -10.73 -5.58
CA LEU A 160 23.43 -11.69 -5.92
C LEU A 160 22.77 -12.91 -6.57
N VAL A 161 23.29 -13.31 -7.72
CA VAL A 161 22.73 -14.39 -8.55
C VAL A 161 23.73 -15.54 -8.61
N PHE A 162 23.23 -16.74 -8.29
CA PHE A 162 23.98 -17.99 -8.38
C PHE A 162 23.40 -18.84 -9.52
N LYS A 163 24.21 -19.08 -10.54
CA LYS A 163 23.85 -19.87 -11.72
C LYS A 163 24.31 -21.31 -11.52
N LEU A 164 23.41 -22.25 -11.73
CA LEU A 164 23.71 -23.67 -11.65
C LEU A 164 24.20 -24.16 -13.02
N PRO A 165 25.33 -24.88 -13.08
CA PRO A 165 25.83 -25.45 -14.32
C PRO A 165 25.00 -26.69 -14.68
N LEU A 166 24.14 -26.57 -15.70
CA LEU A 166 23.44 -27.69 -16.32
C LEU A 166 23.70 -27.71 -17.83
N ASN A 167 23.93 -28.90 -18.37
CA ASN A 167 24.40 -29.08 -19.75
C ASN A 167 23.27 -29.20 -20.79
N ASN A 168 22.01 -28.99 -20.41
CA ASN A 168 20.84 -29.32 -21.24
C ASN A 168 20.08 -28.07 -21.75
N GLY A 169 20.75 -26.95 -21.94
CA GLY A 169 20.15 -25.71 -22.48
C GLY A 169 19.25 -24.93 -21.51
N PHE A 170 18.89 -25.51 -20.37
CA PHE A 170 18.26 -24.81 -19.25
C PHE A 170 19.33 -24.28 -18.29
N GLU A 171 19.27 -22.99 -17.98
CA GLU A 171 20.19 -22.33 -17.05
C GLU A 171 19.43 -21.89 -15.79
N PRO A 172 19.19 -22.80 -14.83
CA PRO A 172 18.59 -22.41 -13.57
C PRO A 172 19.53 -21.57 -12.74
N TYR A 173 18.94 -20.70 -11.94
CA TYR A 173 19.64 -19.83 -11.03
C TYR A 173 18.80 -19.58 -9.79
N SER A 174 19.49 -19.23 -8.72
CA SER A 174 18.87 -18.61 -7.55
C SER A 174 19.36 -17.18 -7.43
N LYS A 175 18.54 -16.31 -6.83
CA LYS A 175 18.96 -14.97 -6.45
C LYS A 175 18.51 -14.66 -5.03
N VAL A 176 19.32 -13.89 -4.33
CA VAL A 176 18.98 -13.29 -3.04
C VAL A 176 19.31 -11.81 -3.11
N GLY A 177 18.47 -10.98 -2.51
CA GLY A 177 18.61 -9.55 -2.65
C GLY A 177 17.95 -8.76 -1.54
N VAL A 178 18.26 -7.47 -1.56
CA VAL A 178 17.71 -6.47 -0.67
C VAL A 178 16.78 -5.58 -1.48
N ILE A 179 15.64 -5.19 -0.93
CA ILE A 179 14.71 -4.25 -1.54
C ILE A 179 14.85 -2.90 -0.85
N VAL A 180 15.01 -1.85 -1.64
CA VAL A 180 15.07 -0.47 -1.15
C VAL A 180 13.98 0.33 -1.86
N PRO A 181 12.88 0.66 -1.17
CA PRO A 181 11.86 1.56 -1.68
C PRO A 181 12.43 2.96 -1.88
N ILE A 182 12.19 3.52 -3.06
CA ILE A 182 12.60 4.88 -3.39
C ILE A 182 11.40 5.81 -3.29
N HIS A 183 10.26 5.36 -3.81
CA HIS A 183 9.02 6.11 -3.77
C HIS A 183 7.82 5.15 -3.69
N GLY A 184 6.72 5.64 -3.13
CA GLY A 184 5.45 4.94 -3.16
C GLY A 184 4.40 5.68 -2.35
N ARG A 185 3.14 5.28 -2.53
CA ARG A 185 2.00 5.72 -1.71
C ARG A 185 1.00 4.58 -1.57
N LEU A 186 0.29 4.60 -0.44
CA LEU A 186 -0.96 3.88 -0.27
C LEU A 186 -2.10 4.88 -0.50
N LYS A 187 -2.94 4.62 -1.51
CA LYS A 187 -4.19 5.35 -1.76
C LYS A 187 -5.33 4.63 -1.07
N ILE A 188 -6.10 5.35 -0.29
CA ILE A 188 -7.34 4.87 0.33
C ILE A 188 -8.50 5.68 -0.24
N SER A 189 -9.48 5.00 -0.83
CA SER A 189 -10.75 5.60 -1.25
C SER A 189 -11.80 5.22 -0.24
N THR A 190 -12.54 6.19 0.29
CA THR A 190 -13.63 5.96 1.23
C THR A 190 -14.90 6.62 0.72
N ASP A 191 -15.95 5.84 0.57
CA ASP A 191 -17.30 6.26 0.23
C ASP A 191 -18.20 6.09 1.46
N ILE A 192 -18.95 7.14 1.78
CA ILE A 192 -19.84 7.19 2.94
C ILE A 192 -21.22 7.63 2.49
N TYR A 193 -22.22 6.81 2.78
CA TYR A 193 -23.63 7.18 2.78
C TYR A 193 -24.16 7.11 4.20
N ASP A 194 -24.75 8.19 4.71
CA ASP A 194 -25.28 8.25 6.07
C ASP A 194 -26.58 9.07 6.11
N ARG A 195 -27.70 8.37 6.26
CA ARG A 195 -29.03 8.98 6.31
C ARG A 195 -29.23 9.84 7.55
N TYR A 196 -28.76 9.36 8.70
CA TYR A 196 -29.09 9.95 10.00
C TYR A 196 -28.03 10.94 10.50
N GLY A 197 -26.86 10.96 9.88
CA GLY A 197 -25.73 11.79 10.27
C GLY A 197 -24.92 11.23 11.43
N ALA A 198 -24.98 9.92 11.69
CA ALA A 198 -24.20 9.28 12.74
C ALA A 198 -22.69 9.57 12.64
N THR A 199 -22.15 9.65 11.43
CA THR A 199 -20.74 9.95 11.11
C THR A 199 -20.36 11.42 11.36
N THR A 200 -21.34 12.33 11.41
CA THR A 200 -21.13 13.76 11.65
C THR A 200 -21.61 14.21 13.03
N GLY A 201 -21.88 13.27 13.93
CA GLY A 201 -22.45 13.57 15.25
C GLY A 201 -23.87 14.15 15.18
N GLY A 202 -24.59 13.89 14.08
CA GLY A 202 -25.96 14.33 13.84
C GLY A 202 -26.09 15.71 13.20
N ALA A 203 -25.00 16.37 12.82
CA ALA A 203 -25.04 17.70 12.22
C ALA A 203 -25.60 17.70 10.78
N ILE A 204 -25.26 16.69 9.99
CA ILE A 204 -25.62 16.56 8.57
C ILE A 204 -26.30 15.22 8.34
N ALA A 205 -27.54 15.23 7.85
CA ALA A 205 -28.30 14.05 7.44
C ALA A 205 -28.24 13.85 5.92
N ASN A 206 -28.61 12.66 5.44
CA ASN A 206 -28.54 12.28 4.02
C ASN A 206 -27.18 12.59 3.39
N LEU A 207 -26.12 12.34 4.14
CA LEU A 207 -24.76 12.56 3.71
C LEU A 207 -24.39 11.52 2.66
N ASN A 208 -23.85 11.99 1.53
CA ASN A 208 -23.11 11.19 0.58
C ASN A 208 -21.74 11.86 0.42
N LEU A 209 -20.66 11.15 0.77
CA LEU A 209 -19.31 11.70 0.85
C LEU A 209 -18.32 10.73 0.23
N HIS A 210 -17.48 11.27 -0.65
CA HIS A 210 -16.33 10.60 -1.22
C HIS A 210 -15.05 11.27 -0.71
N ARG A 211 -14.09 10.46 -0.27
CA ARG A 211 -12.80 10.91 0.26
C ARG A 211 -11.67 10.03 -0.27
N GLU A 212 -10.64 10.65 -0.83
CA GLU A 212 -9.37 9.98 -1.14
C GLU A 212 -8.27 10.46 -0.19
N GLU A 213 -7.49 9.51 0.31
CA GLU A 213 -6.32 9.76 1.14
C GLU A 213 -5.08 9.11 0.53
N GLU A 214 -3.95 9.82 0.52
CA GLU A 214 -2.63 9.29 0.21
C GLU A 214 -1.78 9.22 1.48
N ILE A 215 -1.29 8.02 1.78
CA ILE A 215 -0.35 7.78 2.87
C ILE A 215 1.06 7.70 2.30
N GLU A 216 1.92 8.60 2.76
CA GLU A 216 3.34 8.58 2.48
C GLU A 216 4.04 7.52 3.33
N PRO A 217 4.82 6.62 2.70
CA PRO A 217 5.58 5.61 3.41
C PRO A 217 6.85 6.19 4.02
N ARG A 218 7.23 5.64 5.16
CA ARG A 218 8.59 5.69 5.68
C ARG A 218 9.34 4.50 5.10
N ALA A 219 10.31 4.78 4.22
CA ALA A 219 11.08 3.74 3.57
C ALA A 219 11.79 2.84 4.60
N THR A 220 11.64 1.54 4.43
CA THR A 220 12.26 0.47 5.18
C THR A 220 13.03 -0.45 4.23
N ILE A 221 13.81 -1.37 4.76
CA ILE A 221 14.55 -2.35 3.96
C ILE A 221 13.75 -3.64 3.91
N GLY A 222 13.58 -4.19 2.71
CA GLY A 222 13.00 -5.51 2.49
C GLY A 222 14.02 -6.53 2.00
N PHE A 223 13.61 -7.78 1.91
CA PHE A 223 14.41 -8.86 1.37
C PHE A 223 13.64 -9.62 0.31
N LEU A 224 14.37 -10.18 -0.64
CA LEU A 224 13.83 -11.10 -1.64
C LEU A 224 14.72 -12.31 -1.82
N GLY A 225 14.08 -13.41 -2.20
CA GLY A 225 14.73 -14.61 -2.68
C GLY A 225 13.97 -15.13 -3.89
N ALA A 226 14.66 -15.61 -4.90
CA ALA A 226 14.01 -16.16 -6.08
C ALA A 226 14.74 -17.34 -6.67
N LEU A 227 13.99 -18.16 -7.39
CA LEU A 227 14.46 -19.26 -8.22
C LEU A 227 13.99 -18.99 -9.65
N GLY A 228 14.89 -19.10 -10.61
CA GLY A 228 14.53 -18.87 -12.00
C GLY A 228 15.27 -19.80 -12.94
N ILE A 229 14.83 -19.76 -14.19
CA ILE A 229 15.41 -20.48 -15.32
C ILE A 229 15.60 -19.50 -16.47
N ASN A 230 16.71 -19.62 -17.20
CA ASN A 230 16.85 -18.98 -18.50
C ASN A 230 16.84 -20.06 -19.59
N TYR A 231 16.20 -19.74 -20.72
CA TYR A 231 16.13 -20.57 -21.91
C TYR A 231 16.64 -19.78 -23.12
N PRO A 232 17.68 -20.24 -23.83
CA PRO A 232 18.24 -19.53 -24.98
C PRO A 232 17.25 -19.56 -26.16
N VAL A 233 16.89 -18.39 -26.67
CA VAL A 233 15.98 -18.22 -27.83
C VAL A 233 16.77 -17.80 -29.08
N ALA A 234 17.83 -17.00 -28.89
CA ALA A 234 18.78 -16.63 -29.93
C ALA A 234 20.19 -16.45 -29.35
N LYS A 235 21.20 -16.21 -30.20
CA LYS A 235 22.61 -16.09 -29.78
C LYS A 235 22.85 -15.15 -28.59
N LYS A 236 22.12 -14.03 -28.51
CA LYS A 236 22.24 -13.05 -27.42
C LYS A 236 20.98 -12.90 -26.58
N VAL A 237 19.90 -13.62 -26.91
CA VAL A 237 18.58 -13.44 -26.31
C VAL A 237 18.13 -14.71 -25.62
N LYS A 238 17.74 -14.61 -24.36
CA LYS A 238 17.18 -15.70 -23.57
C LYS A 238 15.81 -15.30 -23.04
N ALA A 239 14.85 -16.21 -23.02
CA ALA A 239 13.65 -16.05 -22.21
C ALA A 239 13.99 -16.43 -20.76
N TYR A 240 13.33 -15.81 -19.78
CA TYR A 240 13.44 -16.26 -18.40
C TYR A 240 12.06 -16.40 -17.76
N ALA A 241 12.00 -17.33 -16.81
CA ALA A 241 10.90 -17.46 -15.87
C ALA A 241 11.50 -17.47 -14.46
N GLU A 242 10.83 -16.84 -13.51
CA GLU A 242 11.33 -16.70 -12.14
C GLU A 242 10.18 -16.69 -11.14
N VAL A 243 10.35 -17.43 -10.05
CA VAL A 243 9.48 -17.40 -8.87
C VAL A 243 10.21 -16.66 -7.77
N GLU A 244 9.65 -15.56 -7.31
CA GLU A 244 10.24 -14.66 -6.31
C GLU A 244 9.38 -14.58 -5.07
N TYR A 245 9.95 -14.83 -3.90
CA TYR A 245 9.38 -14.43 -2.62
C TYR A 245 9.98 -13.10 -2.21
N ARG A 246 9.13 -12.15 -1.83
CA ARG A 246 9.56 -10.86 -1.26
C ARG A 246 8.81 -10.56 0.02
N ASN A 247 9.49 -9.85 0.92
CA ASN A 247 8.87 -9.32 2.13
C ASN A 247 9.44 -7.93 2.43
N ILE A 248 8.53 -6.96 2.58
CA ILE A 248 8.85 -5.63 3.06
C ILE A 248 7.73 -5.10 3.94
N ALA A 249 8.08 -4.62 5.13
CA ALA A 249 7.16 -3.98 6.05
C ALA A 249 7.34 -2.47 5.95
N VAL A 250 6.30 -1.75 5.55
CA VAL A 250 6.36 -0.30 5.34
C VAL A 250 5.52 0.38 6.40
N SER A 251 6.09 1.39 7.05
CA SER A 251 5.40 2.14 8.10
C SER A 251 4.89 3.47 7.56
N SER A 252 3.76 3.97 8.05
CA SER A 252 3.26 5.29 7.66
C SER A 252 4.17 6.43 8.14
N LYS A 253 4.27 7.51 7.35
CA LYS A 253 5.02 8.73 7.70
C LYS A 253 4.09 9.92 7.84
N GLY A 254 3.26 10.15 6.83
CA GLY A 254 2.23 11.18 6.83
C GLY A 254 1.06 10.76 5.96
N LYS A 255 -0.06 11.46 6.10
CA LYS A 255 -1.28 11.28 5.32
C LYS A 255 -1.70 12.63 4.77
N GLU A 256 -2.19 12.63 3.55
CA GLU A 256 -2.82 13.77 2.91
C GLU A 256 -4.18 13.34 2.36
N VAL A 257 -5.22 14.12 2.64
CA VAL A 257 -6.48 14.03 1.91
C VAL A 257 -6.25 14.70 0.56
N THR A 258 -6.48 13.97 -0.53
CA THR A 258 -6.25 14.46 -1.90
C THR A 258 -7.56 14.76 -2.63
N ALA A 259 -8.66 14.15 -2.20
CA ALA A 259 -10.00 14.45 -2.67
C ALA A 259 -10.99 14.39 -1.52
N TYR A 260 -11.95 15.32 -1.51
CA TYR A 260 -13.03 15.34 -0.55
C TYR A 260 -14.22 16.05 -1.18
N SER A 261 -15.31 15.33 -1.38
CA SER A 261 -16.51 15.88 -2.00
C SER A 261 -17.74 15.17 -1.49
N GLY A 262 -18.74 15.92 -1.06
CA GLY A 262 -19.98 15.34 -0.61
C GLY A 262 -21.14 16.33 -0.56
N THR A 263 -22.32 15.77 -0.36
CA THR A 263 -23.56 16.54 -0.20
C THR A 263 -24.34 15.97 0.97
N GLY A 264 -25.08 16.82 1.66
CA GLY A 264 -26.04 16.40 2.67
C GLY A 264 -27.03 17.50 2.98
N VAL A 265 -27.77 17.34 4.07
CA VAL A 265 -28.75 18.29 4.56
C VAL A 265 -28.43 18.63 6.02
N SER A 266 -28.25 19.91 6.31
CA SER A 266 -28.05 20.37 7.68
C SER A 266 -29.31 20.09 8.52
N ARG A 267 -29.15 19.42 9.66
CA ARG A 267 -30.27 19.14 10.57
C ARG A 267 -30.70 20.38 11.36
N VAL A 268 -29.89 21.44 11.37
CA VAL A 268 -30.18 22.69 12.08
C VAL A 268 -31.21 23.52 11.33
N ASN A 269 -31.11 23.61 10.00
CA ASN A 269 -31.92 24.52 9.19
C ASN A 269 -32.56 23.85 7.95
N GLY A 270 -32.36 22.55 7.76
CA GLY A 270 -32.90 21.78 6.63
C GLY A 270 -32.30 22.15 5.27
N GLN A 271 -31.25 22.97 5.23
CA GLN A 271 -30.67 23.43 3.97
C GLN A 271 -29.66 22.42 3.42
N PRO A 272 -29.53 22.31 2.09
CA PRO A 272 -28.45 21.55 1.46
C PRO A 272 -27.08 22.06 1.92
N VAL A 273 -26.17 21.13 2.17
CA VAL A 273 -24.76 21.39 2.51
C VAL A 273 -23.89 20.70 1.47
N THR A 274 -22.96 21.44 0.89
CA THR A 274 -21.90 20.90 0.04
C THR A 274 -20.60 20.85 0.82
N LEU A 275 -20.01 19.66 0.86
CA LEU A 275 -18.71 19.40 1.43
C LEU A 275 -17.70 19.35 0.30
N ALA A 276 -16.65 20.15 0.41
CA ALA A 276 -15.65 20.29 -0.63
C ALA A 276 -14.25 20.34 0.00
N TYR A 277 -13.26 19.87 -0.74
CA TYR A 277 -11.87 19.79 -0.29
C TYR A 277 -11.32 21.14 0.16
N GLU A 278 -11.71 22.21 -0.50
CA GLU A 278 -11.29 23.58 -0.21
C GLU A 278 -11.71 24.02 1.19
N ASN A 279 -12.84 23.50 1.69
CA ASN A 279 -13.39 23.82 3.00
C ASN A 279 -12.75 23.05 4.15
N LEU A 280 -11.92 22.04 3.86
CA LEU A 280 -11.21 21.31 4.89
C LEU A 280 -10.09 22.17 5.50
N GLU A 281 -9.99 22.14 6.82
CA GLU A 281 -8.91 22.81 7.54
C GLU A 281 -7.62 21.96 7.51
N GLN A 282 -6.48 22.53 7.92
CA GLN A 282 -5.18 21.88 7.78
C GLN A 282 -5.10 20.54 8.54
N GLY A 283 -5.68 20.46 9.73
CA GLY A 283 -5.73 19.23 10.53
C GLY A 283 -6.64 18.15 9.95
N GLU A 284 -7.57 18.53 9.08
CA GLU A 284 -8.44 17.58 8.37
C GLU A 284 -7.78 17.10 7.06
N LYS A 285 -6.94 17.94 6.46
CA LYS A 285 -6.18 17.63 5.24
C LYS A 285 -4.92 16.81 5.49
N PHE A 286 -4.16 17.12 6.54
CA PHE A 286 -2.83 16.55 6.76
C PHE A 286 -2.73 15.87 8.12
N THR A 287 -2.11 14.69 8.15
CA THR A 287 -1.84 13.95 9.39
C THR A 287 -0.38 13.51 9.44
N ASP A 288 0.28 13.75 10.56
CA ASP A 288 1.62 13.27 10.86
C ASP A 288 1.57 12.01 11.74
N TYR A 289 2.16 10.91 11.26
CA TYR A 289 2.16 9.66 12.01
C TYR A 289 3.29 9.60 13.05
N LYS A 290 2.94 9.29 14.30
CA LYS A 290 3.84 9.21 15.46
C LYS A 290 3.92 7.79 16.02
N THR A 291 5.01 7.50 16.73
CA THR A 291 5.17 6.21 17.45
C THR A 291 4.34 6.16 18.73
N SER A 292 4.14 7.32 19.35
CA SER A 292 3.38 7.49 20.58
C SER A 292 2.59 8.79 20.48
N LEU A 293 1.40 8.77 21.07
CA LEU A 293 0.58 9.95 21.27
C LEU A 293 0.49 10.22 22.78
N ASN A 294 0.37 11.48 23.15
CA ASN A 294 0.17 11.90 24.53
C ASN A 294 -0.87 13.00 24.61
N THR A 295 -1.12 13.53 25.80
CA THR A 295 -2.15 14.56 26.03
C THR A 295 -1.87 15.89 25.33
N SER A 296 -0.64 16.15 24.87
CA SER A 296 -0.32 17.32 24.06
C SER A 296 -0.32 17.04 22.55
N SER A 297 -0.65 15.82 22.12
CA SER A 297 -0.74 15.50 20.70
C SER A 297 -1.99 16.11 20.06
N ASN A 298 -1.86 16.55 18.82
CA ASN A 298 -2.96 17.17 18.07
C ASN A 298 -3.88 16.11 17.43
N THR A 299 -4.57 15.31 18.25
CA THR A 299 -5.42 14.22 17.78
C THR A 299 -6.86 14.70 17.58
N GLU A 300 -7.54 14.21 16.54
CA GLU A 300 -8.96 14.53 16.30
C GLU A 300 -9.89 13.96 17.39
N TYR A 301 -9.51 12.80 17.95
CA TYR A 301 -10.24 12.12 19.02
C TYR A 301 -9.42 12.09 20.31
N THR A 302 -10.11 12.11 21.44
CA THR A 302 -9.49 11.96 22.75
C THR A 302 -8.91 10.55 22.87
N LEU A 303 -7.65 10.45 23.32
CA LEU A 303 -6.90 9.20 23.35
C LEU A 303 -7.68 8.06 24.02
N GLY A 304 -7.76 6.92 23.32
CA GLY A 304 -8.46 5.73 23.80
C GLY A 304 -10.00 5.81 23.71
N THR A 305 -10.55 6.85 23.09
CA THR A 305 -12.00 7.04 22.94
C THR A 305 -12.38 7.40 21.51
N THR A 306 -13.68 7.36 21.20
CA THR A 306 -14.27 7.86 19.94
C THR A 306 -14.83 9.28 20.10
N THR A 307 -14.56 9.96 21.22
CA THR A 307 -15.07 11.31 21.48
C THR A 307 -14.13 12.35 20.89
N ARG A 308 -14.68 13.35 20.19
CA ARG A 308 -13.90 14.44 19.59
C ARG A 308 -13.06 15.16 20.65
N ASN A 309 -11.79 15.41 20.34
CA ASN A 309 -10.88 16.12 21.23
C ASN A 309 -11.26 17.62 21.24
N PRO A 310 -11.64 18.20 22.40
CA PRO A 310 -11.99 19.62 22.47
C PRO A 310 -10.81 20.55 22.20
N ASN A 311 -9.57 20.06 22.37
CA ASN A 311 -8.34 20.80 22.17
C ASN A 311 -7.72 20.58 20.78
N PHE A 312 -8.45 19.94 19.85
CA PHE A 312 -7.97 19.73 18.49
C PHE A 312 -7.77 21.06 17.77
N ASP A 313 -6.52 21.35 17.43
CA ASP A 313 -6.14 22.53 16.66
C ASP A 313 -6.20 22.21 15.17
N LYS A 314 -7.30 22.61 14.55
CA LYS A 314 -7.56 22.38 13.13
C LYS A 314 -6.61 23.15 12.19
N THR A 315 -5.86 24.14 12.69
CA THR A 315 -4.89 24.91 11.89
C THR A 315 -3.53 24.22 11.77
N LYS A 316 -3.33 23.11 12.48
CA LYS A 316 -2.11 22.31 12.44
C LYS A 316 -2.42 20.91 11.93
N ASN A 317 -1.41 20.23 11.38
CA ASN A 317 -1.54 18.83 11.01
C ASN A 317 -2.07 18.02 12.21
N ALA A 318 -3.00 17.10 11.94
CA ALA A 318 -3.41 16.13 12.94
C ALA A 318 -2.26 15.18 13.25
N GLU A 319 -2.30 14.55 14.41
CA GLU A 319 -1.35 13.50 14.79
C GLU A 319 -2.11 12.19 15.02
N ASP A 320 -1.55 11.10 14.52
CA ASP A 320 -2.13 9.77 14.68
C ASP A 320 -1.04 8.70 14.87
N LEU A 321 -1.41 7.54 15.40
CA LEU A 321 -0.50 6.42 15.58
C LEU A 321 -0.10 5.83 14.24
N ARG A 322 1.19 5.60 14.12
CA ARG A 322 1.77 4.95 12.96
C ARG A 322 1.27 3.51 12.84
N SER A 323 0.91 3.12 11.63
CA SER A 323 0.59 1.74 11.27
C SER A 323 1.63 1.15 10.31
N TYR A 324 1.61 -0.18 10.20
CA TYR A 324 2.48 -0.93 9.30
C TYR A 324 1.63 -1.68 8.30
N ILE A 325 2.09 -1.72 7.06
CA ILE A 325 1.57 -2.63 6.04
C ILE A 325 2.66 -3.60 5.62
N ASN A 326 2.26 -4.83 5.31
CA ASN A 326 3.14 -5.79 4.66
C ASN A 326 2.89 -5.74 3.15
N ILE A 327 3.97 -5.61 2.37
CA ILE A 327 3.97 -5.72 0.91
C ILE A 327 4.77 -6.98 0.54
N GLY A 328 4.31 -8.11 1.06
CA GLY A 328 4.91 -9.41 0.87
C GLY A 328 4.05 -10.30 -0.01
N GLY A 329 4.70 -11.14 -0.80
CA GLY A 329 4.01 -12.02 -1.74
C GLY A 329 4.96 -12.95 -2.47
N LEU A 330 4.36 -13.91 -3.18
CA LEU A 330 5.03 -14.80 -4.10
C LEU A 330 4.71 -14.37 -5.52
N GLY A 331 5.72 -14.01 -6.28
CA GLY A 331 5.62 -13.49 -7.64
C GLY A 331 6.08 -14.48 -8.67
N PHE A 332 5.36 -14.55 -9.78
CA PHE A 332 5.80 -15.24 -10.99
C PHE A 332 6.18 -14.18 -12.01
N SER A 333 7.42 -14.23 -12.47
CA SER A 333 7.99 -13.28 -13.43
C SER A 333 8.35 -13.99 -14.71
N VAL A 334 8.07 -13.34 -15.84
CA VAL A 334 8.49 -13.79 -17.17
C VAL A 334 9.06 -12.61 -17.95
N GLY A 335 10.03 -12.88 -18.83
CA GLY A 335 10.60 -11.83 -19.64
C GLY A 335 11.75 -12.28 -20.50
N VAL A 336 12.54 -11.29 -20.94
CA VAL A 336 13.67 -11.47 -21.85
C VAL A 336 14.95 -10.98 -21.19
N LYS A 337 16.03 -11.73 -21.42
CA LYS A 337 17.39 -11.40 -21.05
C LYS A 337 18.23 -11.22 -22.32
N VAL A 338 18.91 -10.09 -22.45
CA VAL A 338 19.80 -9.77 -23.57
C VAL A 338 21.22 -9.65 -23.04
N ASN A 339 22.16 -10.42 -23.58
CA ASN A 339 23.59 -10.37 -23.24
C ASN A 339 24.33 -9.50 -24.27
N PHE A 340 25.32 -8.73 -23.83
CA PHE A 340 26.09 -7.81 -24.68
C PHE A 340 27.45 -8.37 -25.05
#